data_AF-A0A1V2UM69-F1
#
_entry.id   AF-A0A1V2UM69-F1
#
_cell.length_a   1.000
_cell.length_b   1.000
_cell.length_c   1.000
_cell.angle_alpha   90.00
_cell.angle_beta   90.00
_cell.angle_gamma   90.00
#
_symmetry.space_group_name_H-M   'P 1'
#
loop_
_entity.id
_entity.type
_entity.pdbx_description
1 polymer ?
#
loop_
_entity_poly.entity_id
_entity_poly.type
_entity_poly.pdbx_seq_one_letter_code
_entity_poly.pdbx_strand_id
1 'polypeptide(L)'
;MNKKTTKTIIGVAVALLAGALGISTTQKDSDLVQQLTGLFDSKPQVSQVANVPEYDGTHQEIEINQNKPTFTKEELSLDKGTWESYSDIDRLNRVGQANAMLGKEMFPKEKRESLYIDPTGWKQKKLSDGQWLYNRSHLIGFQLTGQNNNIKNLMTGTRSLNTPHMLAHENDIAAYIKETNHHVRYRVTPHFEGEELVARGVQLEAQSIEDNQISFNVFIYNVQDGYTINYQTGQAKKT
;
A
#
# COMPACT_ATOMS: atom_id res chain seq x y z
N MET A 1 23.31 -27.89 9.79
CA MET A 1 22.68 -27.62 11.09
C MET A 1 21.29 -27.08 10.85
N ASN A 2 20.28 -27.95 10.84
CA ASN A 2 18.88 -27.59 10.60
C ASN A 2 18.27 -27.00 11.88
N LYS A 3 17.83 -25.75 11.83
CA LYS A 3 16.98 -25.18 12.88
C LYS A 3 15.56 -25.71 12.68
N LYS A 4 15.11 -26.54 13.62
CA LYS A 4 13.72 -26.94 13.77
C LYS A 4 12.90 -25.71 14.18
N THR A 5 11.95 -25.32 13.34
CA THR A 5 10.94 -24.31 13.66
C THR A 5 9.90 -24.95 14.58
N THR A 6 9.81 -24.45 15.81
CA THR A 6 8.83 -24.91 16.80
C THR A 6 7.43 -24.46 16.37
N LYS A 7 6.68 -25.33 15.69
CA LYS A 7 5.23 -25.22 15.54
C LYS A 7 4.57 -25.72 16.82
N THR A 8 4.48 -24.87 17.82
CA THR A 8 3.71 -25.10 19.05
C THR A 8 3.40 -23.69 19.55
N ILE A 9 2.19 -23.14 19.46
CA ILE A 9 1.05 -23.40 20.35
C ILE A 9 -0.15 -22.70 19.67
N ILE A 10 -0.94 -23.39 18.84
CA ILE A 10 -2.28 -22.91 18.43
C ILE A 10 -3.29 -24.05 18.49
N GLY A 11 -2.87 -25.30 18.22
CA GLY A 11 -3.72 -26.49 18.32
C GLY A 11 -4.27 -26.80 19.72
N VAL A 12 -3.76 -26.20 20.79
CA VAL A 12 -4.21 -26.50 22.17
C VAL A 12 -5.45 -25.67 22.56
N ALA A 13 -5.60 -24.44 22.05
CA ALA A 13 -6.75 -23.59 22.42
C ALA A 13 -8.08 -24.09 21.81
N VAL A 14 -8.05 -24.64 20.60
CA VAL A 14 -9.24 -25.17 19.91
C VAL A 14 -9.72 -26.48 20.56
N ALA A 15 -8.81 -27.35 21.00
CA ALA A 15 -9.16 -28.60 21.68
C ALA A 15 -9.73 -28.38 23.09
N LEU A 16 -9.28 -27.34 23.81
CA LEU A 16 -9.75 -27.04 25.16
C LEU A 16 -11.21 -26.53 25.21
N LEU A 17 -11.66 -25.82 24.17
CA LEU A 17 -13.05 -25.38 24.05
C LEU A 17 -14.00 -26.52 23.65
N ALA A 18 -13.56 -27.46 22.81
CA ALA A 18 -14.35 -28.63 22.44
C ALA A 18 -14.57 -29.60 23.63
N GLY A 19 -13.57 -29.73 24.51
CA GLY A 19 -13.65 -30.55 25.71
C GLY A 19 -14.65 -30.03 26.77
N ALA A 20 -14.85 -28.72 26.85
CA ALA A 20 -15.79 -28.11 27.81
C ALA A 20 -17.27 -28.20 27.38
N LEU A 21 -17.54 -28.54 26.11
CA LEU A 21 -18.89 -28.62 25.53
C LEU A 21 -19.37 -30.04 25.22
N GLY A 22 -18.57 -31.07 25.53
CA GLY A 22 -18.98 -32.48 25.37
C GLY A 22 -19.21 -32.92 23.93
N ILE A 23 -18.60 -32.25 22.95
CA ILE A 23 -18.77 -32.56 21.52
C ILE A 23 -17.91 -33.78 21.19
N SER A 24 -18.56 -34.92 20.97
CA SER A 24 -17.93 -36.12 20.42
C SER A 24 -17.67 -35.90 18.93
N THR A 25 -16.41 -36.02 18.51
CA THR A 25 -15.98 -35.65 17.16
C THR A 25 -16.65 -36.50 16.08
N THR A 26 -17.39 -35.84 15.20
CA THR A 26 -17.89 -36.43 13.94
C THR A 26 -17.43 -35.59 12.76
N GLN A 27 -17.48 -36.16 11.55
CA GLN A 27 -17.01 -35.58 10.27
C GLN A 27 -17.56 -34.17 9.94
N LYS A 28 -18.57 -33.68 10.68
CA LYS A 28 -19.14 -32.33 10.56
C LYS A 28 -18.28 -31.25 11.23
N ASP A 29 -17.36 -31.64 12.13
CA ASP A 29 -16.49 -30.72 12.87
C ASP A 29 -15.30 -30.23 12.02
N SER A 30 -14.87 -30.99 10.99
CA SER A 30 -13.81 -30.56 10.09
C SER A 30 -14.21 -29.36 9.25
N ASP A 31 -15.46 -29.30 8.79
CA ASP A 31 -15.97 -28.16 8.00
C ASP A 31 -16.05 -26.89 8.84
N LEU A 32 -16.43 -26.99 10.12
CA LEU A 32 -16.44 -25.87 11.05
C LEU A 32 -15.02 -25.39 11.36
N VAL A 33 -14.08 -26.30 11.63
CA VAL A 33 -12.68 -25.93 11.83
C VAL A 33 -12.10 -25.30 10.57
N GLN A 34 -12.45 -25.78 9.38
CA GLN A 34 -11.94 -25.26 8.12
C GLN A 34 -12.56 -23.91 7.74
N GLN A 35 -13.85 -23.69 8.04
CA GLN A 35 -14.50 -22.38 7.95
C GLN A 35 -13.90 -21.38 8.95
N LEU A 36 -13.68 -21.80 10.20
CA LEU A 36 -13.03 -20.97 11.21
C LEU A 36 -11.59 -20.63 10.80
N THR A 37 -10.85 -21.59 10.26
CA THR A 37 -9.48 -21.37 9.77
C THR A 37 -9.47 -20.38 8.59
N GLY A 38 -10.42 -20.49 7.66
CA GLY A 38 -10.57 -19.54 6.55
C GLY A 38 -10.94 -18.12 7.00
N LEU A 39 -11.64 -17.96 8.13
CA LEU A 39 -11.92 -16.66 8.73
C LEU A 39 -10.68 -16.02 9.40
N PHE A 40 -9.69 -16.82 9.82
CA PHE A 40 -8.44 -16.31 10.38
C PHE A 40 -7.34 -16.11 9.32
N ASP A 41 -7.48 -16.71 8.15
CA ASP A 41 -6.54 -16.60 7.02
C ASP A 41 -6.97 -15.53 6.00
N SER A 42 -8.09 -14.83 6.25
CA SER A 42 -8.59 -13.77 5.37
C SER A 42 -7.83 -12.45 5.58
N LYS A 43 -7.28 -11.89 4.49
CA LYS A 43 -6.68 -10.55 4.43
C LYS A 43 -7.61 -9.52 5.10
N PRO A 44 -7.12 -8.70 6.05
CA PRO A 44 -7.96 -7.70 6.71
C PRO A 44 -8.54 -6.72 5.70
N GLN A 45 -9.75 -6.23 5.98
CA GLN A 45 -10.42 -5.21 5.17
C GLN A 45 -11.06 -4.16 6.07
N VAL A 46 -11.04 -2.89 5.64
CA VAL A 46 -11.58 -1.77 6.41
C VAL A 46 -12.41 -0.84 5.53
N SER A 47 -13.32 -0.06 6.11
CA SER A 47 -14.17 0.87 5.34
C SER A 47 -13.45 2.18 4.94
N GLN A 48 -12.47 2.61 5.74
CA GLN A 48 -11.77 3.89 5.58
C GLN A 48 -10.33 3.78 6.09
N VAL A 49 -9.42 4.61 5.57
CA VAL A 49 -8.00 4.63 5.98
C VAL A 49 -7.82 4.86 7.48
N ALA A 50 -8.67 5.71 8.08
CA ALA A 50 -8.60 6.00 9.52
C ALA A 50 -8.82 4.76 10.41
N ASN A 51 -9.36 3.67 9.85
CA ASN A 51 -9.63 2.43 10.54
C ASN A 51 -8.64 1.32 10.19
N VAL A 52 -7.59 1.61 9.40
CA VAL A 52 -6.55 0.64 9.05
C VAL A 52 -5.89 0.14 10.35
N PRO A 53 -5.87 -1.17 10.62
CA PRO A 53 -5.23 -1.70 11.81
C PRO A 53 -3.71 -1.59 11.70
N GLU A 54 -3.02 -1.78 12.81
CA GLU A 54 -1.57 -2.01 12.80
C GLU A 54 -1.22 -3.22 11.91
N TYR A 55 -0.03 -3.19 11.31
CA TYR A 55 0.45 -4.26 10.44
C TYR A 55 0.51 -5.59 11.21
N ASP A 56 -0.13 -6.63 10.67
CA ASP A 56 -0.25 -7.94 11.31
C ASP A 56 1.02 -8.82 11.19
N GLY A 57 2.03 -8.34 10.47
CA GLY A 57 3.27 -9.07 10.21
C GLY A 57 3.26 -9.91 8.93
N THR A 58 2.14 -9.97 8.22
CA THR A 58 1.92 -10.85 7.06
C THR A 58 1.32 -10.15 5.83
N HIS A 59 0.33 -9.29 6.00
CA HIS A 59 -0.43 -8.68 4.89
C HIS A 59 0.02 -7.24 4.66
N GLN A 60 1.08 -7.05 3.88
CA GLN A 60 1.62 -5.70 3.60
C GLN A 60 0.67 -4.84 2.76
N GLU A 61 -0.33 -5.45 2.14
CA GLU A 61 -1.43 -4.74 1.49
C GLU A 61 -2.75 -5.26 2.04
N ILE A 62 -3.74 -4.37 2.22
CA ILE A 62 -5.12 -4.66 2.62
C ILE A 62 -6.12 -3.92 1.71
N GLU A 63 -7.34 -4.44 1.60
CA GLU A 63 -8.40 -3.78 0.84
C GLU A 63 -9.12 -2.74 1.71
N ILE A 64 -9.45 -1.61 1.09
CA ILE A 64 -10.29 -0.57 1.68
C ILE A 64 -11.62 -0.52 0.93
N ASN A 65 -12.71 -0.35 1.67
CA ASN A 65 -14.06 -0.17 1.14
C ASN A 65 -14.44 -1.29 0.13
N GLN A 66 -14.17 -2.56 0.50
CA GLN A 66 -14.41 -3.72 -0.37
C GLN A 66 -13.72 -3.60 -1.74
N ASN A 67 -12.51 -3.03 -1.74
CA ASN A 67 -11.72 -2.69 -2.92
C ASN A 67 -12.40 -1.71 -3.89
N LYS A 68 -13.33 -0.87 -3.41
CA LYS A 68 -14.06 0.10 -4.23
C LYS A 68 -13.54 1.52 -3.98
N PRO A 69 -13.14 2.26 -5.03
CA PRO A 69 -12.82 3.68 -4.93
C PRO A 69 -13.99 4.50 -4.38
N THR A 70 -13.72 5.64 -3.76
CA THR A 70 -14.75 6.54 -3.24
C THR A 70 -14.79 7.88 -3.99
N PHE A 71 -14.54 7.86 -5.31
CA PHE A 71 -14.59 9.06 -6.15
C PHE A 71 -16.03 9.57 -6.32
N THR A 72 -16.21 10.89 -6.28
CA THR A 72 -17.50 11.50 -6.65
C THR A 72 -17.68 11.51 -8.16
N LYS A 73 -18.92 11.75 -8.64
CA LYS A 73 -19.19 11.85 -10.07
C LYS A 73 -18.41 12.99 -10.73
N GLU A 74 -18.22 14.08 -10.01
CA GLU A 74 -17.46 15.25 -10.46
C GLU A 74 -15.97 14.92 -10.59
N GLU A 75 -15.42 14.10 -9.69
CA GLU A 75 -14.03 13.63 -9.77
C GLU A 75 -13.78 12.68 -10.94
N LEU A 76 -14.82 12.01 -11.44
CA LEU A 76 -14.76 11.10 -12.59
C LEU A 76 -14.97 11.82 -13.93
N SER A 77 -15.27 13.12 -13.93
CA SER A 77 -15.49 13.88 -15.17
C SER A 77 -14.19 14.11 -15.96
N LEU A 78 -14.27 13.96 -17.28
CA LEU A 78 -13.22 14.31 -18.24
C LEU A 78 -13.32 15.74 -18.78
N ASP A 79 -14.18 16.60 -18.22
CA ASP A 79 -14.34 17.99 -18.69
C ASP A 79 -13.03 18.80 -18.64
N LYS A 80 -12.08 18.39 -17.79
CA LYS A 80 -10.75 18.99 -17.64
C LYS A 80 -9.64 18.24 -18.41
N GLY A 81 -9.99 17.19 -19.16
CA GLY A 81 -9.03 16.25 -19.75
C GLY A 81 -8.16 15.58 -18.69
N THR A 82 -6.91 15.25 -19.06
CA THR A 82 -5.91 14.79 -18.09
C THR A 82 -5.38 15.93 -17.24
N TRP A 83 -5.12 15.64 -15.97
CA TRP A 83 -4.55 16.60 -15.03
C TRP A 83 -3.84 15.87 -13.89
N GLU A 84 -2.95 16.58 -13.20
CA GLU A 84 -2.35 16.15 -11.95
C GLU A 84 -2.41 17.27 -10.91
N SER A 85 -2.52 16.92 -9.64
CA SER A 85 -2.55 17.86 -8.53
C SER A 85 -1.93 17.22 -7.29
N TYR A 86 -1.02 17.96 -6.66
CA TYR A 86 -0.31 17.53 -5.45
C TYR A 86 -0.63 18.52 -4.34
N SER A 87 -1.02 18.00 -3.18
CA SER A 87 -1.21 18.81 -1.98
C SER A 87 0.08 19.55 -1.63
N ASP A 88 -0.07 20.75 -1.07
CA ASP A 88 1.07 21.41 -0.44
C ASP A 88 1.63 20.54 0.68
N ILE A 89 2.95 20.64 0.88
CA ILE A 89 3.58 20.00 2.03
C ILE A 89 3.05 20.64 3.31
N ASP A 90 2.87 19.82 4.35
CA ASP A 90 2.35 20.33 5.63
C ASP A 90 3.44 21.07 6.44
N ARG A 91 3.09 21.50 7.67
CA ARG A 91 4.02 22.22 8.57
C ARG A 91 5.27 21.42 8.96
N LEU A 92 5.27 20.10 8.77
CA LEU A 92 6.40 19.20 9.01
C LEU A 92 7.15 18.88 7.71
N ASN A 93 6.79 19.54 6.60
CA ASN A 93 7.25 19.31 5.24
C ASN A 93 6.85 17.93 4.67
N ARG A 94 5.81 17.30 5.22
CA ARG A 94 5.33 15.99 4.75
C ARG A 94 4.47 16.17 3.50
N VAL A 95 4.59 15.24 2.57
CA VAL A 95 3.71 15.19 1.40
C VAL A 95 2.27 14.90 1.81
N GLY A 96 1.32 15.49 1.08
CA GLY A 96 -0.10 15.21 1.24
C GLY A 96 -0.64 14.33 0.11
N GLN A 97 -1.96 14.37 -0.10
CA GLN A 97 -2.62 13.62 -1.15
C GLN A 97 -2.18 14.07 -2.55
N ALA A 98 -1.96 13.11 -3.43
CA ALA A 98 -1.72 13.30 -4.86
C ALA A 98 -2.90 12.78 -5.67
N ASN A 99 -3.31 13.53 -6.69
CA ASN A 99 -4.44 13.22 -7.54
C ASN A 99 -4.04 13.36 -9.01
N ALA A 100 -4.60 12.50 -9.85
CA ALA A 100 -4.54 12.67 -11.29
C ALA A 100 -5.78 12.12 -11.99
N MET A 101 -6.09 12.71 -13.15
CA MET A 101 -6.77 12.05 -14.25
C MET A 101 -5.69 11.66 -15.26
N LEU A 102 -5.34 10.38 -15.27
CA LEU A 102 -4.26 9.84 -16.10
C LEU A 102 -4.79 9.52 -17.49
N GLY A 103 -3.95 9.75 -18.50
CA GLY A 103 -4.18 9.44 -19.89
C GLY A 103 -2.83 9.34 -20.62
N LYS A 104 -2.85 8.91 -21.88
CA LYS A 104 -1.63 8.58 -22.63
C LYS A 104 -0.71 9.80 -22.84
N GLU A 105 -1.28 10.99 -22.92
CA GLU A 105 -0.59 12.27 -23.07
C GLU A 105 0.25 12.67 -21.85
N MET A 106 -0.04 12.11 -20.67
CA MET A 106 0.70 12.36 -19.42
C MET A 106 2.01 11.58 -19.34
N PHE A 107 2.17 10.52 -20.15
CA PHE A 107 3.37 9.70 -20.10
C PHE A 107 4.64 10.49 -20.46
N PRO A 108 5.74 10.30 -19.72
CA PRO A 108 6.97 11.02 -19.96
C PRO A 108 7.53 10.70 -21.34
N LYS A 109 7.93 11.76 -22.06
CA LYS A 109 8.71 11.66 -23.30
C LYS A 109 10.21 11.68 -23.04
N GLU A 110 10.61 12.26 -21.91
CA GLU A 110 11.99 12.40 -21.48
C GLU A 110 12.42 11.24 -20.58
N LYS A 111 13.74 11.01 -20.52
CA LYS A 111 14.31 10.01 -19.62
C LYS A 111 14.22 10.48 -18.17
N ARG A 112 13.94 9.55 -17.27
CA ARG A 112 14.02 9.78 -15.83
C ARG A 112 15.45 10.16 -15.42
N GLU A 113 15.59 11.18 -14.58
CA GLU A 113 16.87 11.56 -14.00
C GLU A 113 17.00 11.05 -12.57
N SER A 114 18.20 11.13 -12.00
CA SER A 114 18.46 10.76 -10.61
C SER A 114 17.60 11.58 -9.63
N LEU A 115 17.05 10.89 -8.63
CA LEU A 115 16.32 11.54 -7.55
C LEU A 115 17.28 12.00 -6.45
N TYR A 116 17.16 13.25 -6.01
CA TYR A 116 18.05 13.87 -5.02
C TYR A 116 17.32 14.56 -3.86
N ILE A 117 16.00 14.66 -3.89
CA ILE A 117 15.22 15.19 -2.77
C ILE A 117 15.16 14.16 -1.65
N ASP A 118 15.56 14.53 -0.45
CA ASP A 118 15.40 13.72 0.75
C ASP A 118 14.08 14.09 1.44
N PRO A 119 13.06 13.21 1.45
CA PRO A 119 11.80 13.51 2.10
C PRO A 119 11.91 13.51 3.63
N THR A 120 10.81 13.82 4.30
CA THR A 120 10.73 13.74 5.77
C THR A 120 11.11 12.35 6.27
N GLY A 121 11.83 12.31 7.40
CA GLY A 121 12.26 11.05 8.00
C GLY A 121 13.34 10.29 7.20
N TRP A 122 13.99 10.90 6.21
CA TRP A 122 15.04 10.23 5.43
C TRP A 122 16.25 9.85 6.30
N LYS A 123 16.29 8.60 6.77
CA LYS A 123 17.36 8.02 7.59
C LYS A 123 17.76 6.64 7.07
N GLN A 124 18.69 6.63 6.13
CA GLN A 124 19.09 5.41 5.44
C GLN A 124 19.69 4.35 6.38
N LYS A 125 19.37 3.09 6.07
CA LYS A 125 19.92 1.89 6.69
C LYS A 125 20.15 0.84 5.61
N LYS A 126 21.26 0.10 5.71
CA LYS A 126 21.46 -1.08 4.87
C LYS A 126 20.68 -2.28 5.39
N LEU A 127 20.01 -2.96 4.47
CA LEU A 127 19.38 -4.25 4.67
C LEU A 127 20.44 -5.36 4.76
N SER A 128 20.05 -6.56 5.16
CA SER A 128 20.97 -7.70 5.32
C SER A 128 21.61 -8.15 4.01
N ASP A 129 20.96 -7.86 2.88
CA ASP A 129 21.47 -8.11 1.53
C ASP A 129 22.33 -6.96 0.98
N GLY A 130 22.60 -5.93 1.79
CA GLY A 130 23.41 -4.77 1.42
C GLY A 130 22.65 -3.66 0.67
N GLN A 131 21.39 -3.87 0.31
CA GLN A 131 20.55 -2.85 -0.32
C GLN A 131 20.15 -1.76 0.69
N TRP A 132 19.71 -0.61 0.19
CA TRP A 132 19.19 0.46 1.03
C TRP A 132 17.71 0.22 1.39
N LEU A 133 17.34 0.55 2.62
CA LEU A 133 15.97 0.39 3.14
C LEU A 133 14.96 1.29 2.44
N TYR A 134 15.25 2.59 2.35
CA TYR A 134 14.30 3.56 1.80
C TYR A 134 14.63 3.94 0.37
N ASN A 135 13.57 4.07 -0.41
CA ASN A 135 13.51 4.73 -1.70
C ASN A 135 12.88 6.11 -1.53
N ARG A 136 13.25 7.03 -2.43
CA ARG A 136 12.49 8.26 -2.68
C ARG A 136 11.26 7.86 -3.49
N SER A 137 10.23 7.41 -2.79
CA SER A 137 9.04 6.83 -3.40
C SER A 137 8.13 7.92 -3.92
N HIS A 138 7.80 7.83 -5.20
CA HIS A 138 6.79 8.67 -5.82
C HIS A 138 5.41 8.33 -5.27
N LEU A 139 4.54 9.33 -5.04
CA LEU A 139 3.12 9.05 -4.80
C LEU A 139 2.44 8.65 -6.11
N ILE A 140 2.68 9.42 -7.18
CA ILE A 140 2.32 9.05 -8.55
C ILE A 140 3.62 8.83 -9.32
N GLY A 141 3.87 7.58 -9.71
CA GLY A 141 5.10 7.16 -10.36
C GLY A 141 5.46 7.96 -11.62
N PHE A 142 6.76 8.21 -11.81
CA PHE A 142 7.31 8.91 -12.97
C PHE A 142 6.75 8.41 -14.30
N GLN A 143 6.51 7.10 -14.45
CA GLN A 143 5.99 6.52 -15.69
C GLN A 143 4.59 7.03 -16.08
N LEU A 144 3.83 7.56 -15.12
CA LEU A 144 2.45 8.00 -15.31
C LEU A 144 2.36 9.50 -15.62
N THR A 145 3.25 10.32 -15.07
CA THR A 145 3.16 11.80 -15.17
C THR A 145 4.47 12.52 -15.52
N GLY A 146 5.60 11.81 -15.56
CA GLY A 146 6.93 12.39 -15.76
C GLY A 146 7.47 13.23 -14.61
N GLN A 147 6.76 13.33 -13.48
CA GLN A 147 7.22 14.07 -12.30
C GLN A 147 8.45 13.38 -11.70
N ASN A 148 9.61 14.05 -11.78
CA ASN A 148 10.87 13.48 -11.31
C ASN A 148 11.20 13.91 -9.86
N ASN A 149 11.76 15.10 -9.64
CA ASN A 149 12.11 15.64 -8.32
C ASN A 149 11.06 16.64 -7.80
N ASN A 150 9.77 16.27 -7.82
CA ASN A 150 8.71 17.09 -7.21
C ASN A 150 8.64 16.83 -5.70
N ILE A 151 8.96 17.83 -4.87
CA ILE A 151 8.95 17.71 -3.41
C ILE A 151 7.58 17.33 -2.84
N LYS A 152 6.50 17.64 -3.55
CA LYS A 152 5.12 17.29 -3.16
C LYS A 152 4.72 15.87 -3.56
N ASN A 153 5.58 15.16 -4.32
CA ASN A 153 5.34 13.83 -4.85
C ASN A 153 6.36 12.78 -4.34
N LEU A 154 7.28 13.13 -3.44
CA LEU A 154 8.31 12.19 -2.95
C LEU A 154 8.19 11.98 -1.45
N MET A 155 8.02 10.71 -1.04
CA MET A 155 8.01 10.29 0.36
C MET A 155 9.11 9.29 0.68
N THR A 156 9.46 9.17 1.97
CA THR A 156 10.31 8.10 2.47
C THR A 156 9.51 6.79 2.47
N GLY A 157 9.67 5.99 1.42
CA GLY A 157 9.04 4.67 1.29
C GLY A 157 10.06 3.54 1.42
N THR A 158 9.68 2.46 2.09
CA THR A 158 10.49 1.22 2.12
C THR A 158 10.62 0.62 0.73
N ARG A 159 11.69 -0.18 0.54
CA ARG A 159 11.93 -0.87 -0.73
C ARG A 159 10.75 -1.73 -1.14
N SER A 160 10.17 -2.50 -0.20
CA SER A 160 8.97 -3.34 -0.41
C SER A 160 7.74 -2.53 -0.77
N LEU A 161 7.41 -1.46 -0.04
CA LEU A 161 6.27 -0.58 -0.38
C LEU A 161 6.42 -0.05 -1.80
N ASN A 162 7.60 0.44 -2.15
CA ASN A 162 7.88 0.96 -3.48
C ASN A 162 7.82 -0.15 -4.55
N THR A 163 8.41 -1.31 -4.26
CA THR A 163 8.52 -2.44 -5.18
C THR A 163 8.57 -3.76 -4.39
N PRO A 164 7.61 -4.67 -4.59
CA PRO A 164 6.67 -4.72 -5.71
C PRO A 164 5.35 -3.95 -5.53
N HIS A 165 4.98 -3.54 -4.31
CA HIS A 165 3.57 -3.23 -4.00
C HIS A 165 2.99 -2.06 -4.82
N MET A 166 3.51 -0.85 -4.69
CA MET A 166 3.01 0.28 -5.50
C MET A 166 3.23 0.05 -7.00
N LEU A 167 4.42 -0.46 -7.36
CA LEU A 167 4.80 -0.65 -8.76
C LEU A 167 3.86 -1.58 -9.53
N ALA A 168 3.31 -2.61 -8.88
CA ALA A 168 2.36 -3.54 -9.51
C ALA A 168 1.12 -2.79 -10.01
N HIS A 169 0.47 -2.02 -9.13
CA HIS A 169 -0.71 -1.21 -9.48
C HIS A 169 -0.40 -0.15 -10.54
N GLU A 170 0.76 0.51 -10.42
CA GLU A 170 1.19 1.52 -11.42
C GLU A 170 1.43 0.90 -12.80
N ASN A 171 1.96 -0.33 -12.86
CA ASN A 171 2.16 -1.04 -14.12
C ASN A 171 0.84 -1.44 -14.76
N ASP A 172 -0.13 -1.90 -13.97
CA ASP A 172 -1.46 -2.28 -14.46
C ASP A 172 -2.19 -1.07 -15.06
N ILE A 173 -2.16 0.07 -14.36
CA ILE A 173 -2.70 1.34 -14.86
C ILE A 173 -1.98 1.77 -16.15
N ALA A 174 -0.65 1.73 -16.18
CA ALA A 174 0.12 2.14 -17.34
C ALA A 174 -0.14 1.23 -18.54
N ALA A 175 -0.25 -0.09 -18.34
CA ALA A 175 -0.59 -1.04 -19.39
C ALA A 175 -1.99 -0.78 -19.95
N TYR A 176 -2.98 -0.65 -19.07
CA TYR A 176 -4.36 -0.33 -19.44
C TYR A 176 -4.45 0.92 -20.32
N ILE A 177 -3.85 2.04 -19.90
CA ILE A 177 -3.86 3.30 -20.67
C ILE A 177 -3.16 3.12 -22.04
N LYS A 178 -2.05 2.37 -22.10
CA LYS A 178 -1.32 2.13 -23.37
C LYS A 178 -2.16 1.33 -24.37
N GLU A 179 -2.85 0.31 -23.89
CA GLU A 179 -3.61 -0.64 -24.71
C GLU A 179 -4.94 -0.06 -25.20
N THR A 180 -5.63 0.69 -24.34
CA THR A 180 -7.00 1.16 -24.62
C THR A 180 -7.06 2.62 -25.05
N ASN A 181 -6.03 3.42 -24.73
CA ASN A 181 -6.06 4.88 -24.84
C ASN A 181 -7.18 5.53 -23.98
N HIS A 182 -7.66 4.82 -22.95
CA HIS A 182 -8.62 5.31 -21.97
C HIS A 182 -7.96 6.09 -20.83
N HIS A 183 -8.78 6.65 -19.95
CA HIS A 183 -8.37 7.42 -18.79
C HIS A 183 -8.57 6.66 -17.47
N VAL A 184 -7.76 7.00 -16.48
CA VAL A 184 -7.86 6.48 -15.11
C VAL A 184 -7.82 7.62 -14.11
N ARG A 185 -8.88 7.75 -13.31
CA ARG A 185 -8.86 8.59 -12.10
C ARG A 185 -8.01 7.88 -11.05
N TYR A 186 -6.92 8.51 -10.61
CA TYR A 186 -5.96 7.93 -9.67
C TYR A 186 -5.68 8.86 -8.49
N ARG A 187 -5.72 8.33 -7.26
CA ARG A 187 -5.48 9.09 -6.02
C ARG A 187 -4.59 8.29 -5.09
N VAL A 188 -3.55 8.94 -4.57
CA VAL A 188 -2.63 8.37 -3.59
C VAL A 188 -2.61 9.24 -2.35
N THR A 189 -2.96 8.66 -1.20
CA THR A 189 -3.05 9.38 0.08
C THR A 189 -2.08 8.75 1.09
N PRO A 190 -0.96 9.43 1.42
CA PRO A 190 -0.09 9.01 2.52
C PRO A 190 -0.82 9.06 3.86
N HIS A 191 -0.58 8.07 4.71
CA HIS A 191 -1.13 8.05 6.07
C HIS A 191 -0.01 8.26 7.09
N PHE A 192 -0.06 9.38 7.81
CA PHE A 192 0.82 9.70 8.93
C PHE A 192 0.03 9.73 10.23
N GLU A 193 0.57 9.19 11.32
CA GLU A 193 -0.02 9.33 12.64
C GLU A 193 0.61 10.53 13.38
N GLY A 194 -0.21 11.43 13.90
CA GLY A 194 0.28 12.59 14.66
C GLY A 194 1.38 13.38 13.95
N GLU A 195 2.53 13.51 14.62
CA GLU A 195 3.71 14.24 14.12
C GLU A 195 4.76 13.33 13.46
N GLU A 196 4.40 12.10 13.08
CA GLU A 196 5.34 11.19 12.43
C GLU A 196 5.90 11.75 11.12
N LEU A 197 7.19 11.52 10.90
CA LEU A 197 7.90 12.01 9.72
C LEU A 197 7.93 10.99 8.57
N VAL A 198 7.58 9.72 8.84
CA VAL A 198 7.45 8.66 7.85
C VAL A 198 6.01 8.16 7.88
N ALA A 199 5.39 8.03 6.72
CA ALA A 199 4.02 7.52 6.62
C ALA A 199 3.99 6.04 7.02
N ARG A 200 2.92 5.61 7.70
CA ARG A 200 2.62 4.20 8.01
C ARG A 200 2.29 3.39 6.77
N GLY A 201 1.90 4.07 5.69
CA GLY A 201 1.55 3.47 4.41
C GLY A 201 0.90 4.49 3.49
N VAL A 202 0.37 4.00 2.38
CA VAL A 202 -0.37 4.80 1.40
C VAL A 202 -1.67 4.10 1.04
N GLN A 203 -2.75 4.86 0.93
CA GLN A 203 -3.95 4.43 0.23
C GLN A 203 -3.77 4.72 -1.26
N LEU A 204 -4.05 3.73 -2.11
CA LEU A 204 -4.16 3.90 -3.55
C LEU A 204 -5.60 3.64 -3.97
N GLU A 205 -6.18 4.57 -4.73
CA GLU A 205 -7.49 4.44 -5.35
C GLU A 205 -7.35 4.66 -6.86
N ALA A 206 -7.91 3.76 -7.67
CA ALA A 206 -7.95 3.92 -9.12
C ALA A 206 -9.30 3.51 -9.71
N GLN A 207 -9.77 4.25 -10.71
CA GLN A 207 -10.97 3.92 -11.48
C GLN A 207 -10.81 4.32 -12.95
N SER A 208 -11.01 3.38 -13.88
CA SER A 208 -11.12 3.69 -15.32
C SER A 208 -12.39 4.49 -15.61
N ILE A 209 -12.36 5.40 -16.58
CA ILE A 209 -13.50 6.30 -16.87
C ILE A 209 -14.43 5.75 -17.95
N GLU A 210 -13.86 5.23 -19.03
CA GLU A 210 -14.60 4.75 -20.20
C GLU A 210 -15.20 3.36 -19.98
N ASP A 211 -14.64 2.59 -19.06
CA ASP A 211 -15.08 1.24 -18.69
C ASP A 211 -14.78 0.93 -17.22
N ASN A 212 -14.97 -0.32 -16.80
CA ASN A 212 -14.76 -0.78 -15.42
C ASN A 212 -13.57 -1.75 -15.26
N GLN A 213 -12.58 -1.72 -16.17
CA GLN A 213 -11.45 -2.65 -16.13
C GLN A 213 -10.45 -2.34 -15.00
N ILE A 214 -10.30 -1.05 -14.64
CA ILE A 214 -9.52 -0.63 -13.47
C ILE A 214 -10.50 -0.16 -12.39
N SER A 215 -10.49 -0.84 -11.24
CA SER A 215 -11.23 -0.40 -10.05
C SER A 215 -10.63 -1.04 -8.81
N PHE A 216 -9.97 -0.24 -7.97
CA PHE A 216 -9.41 -0.73 -6.71
C PHE A 216 -9.27 0.38 -5.67
N ASN A 217 -9.26 -0.04 -4.40
CA ASN A 217 -9.00 0.80 -3.25
C ASN A 217 -8.27 -0.03 -2.20
N VAL A 218 -6.97 0.23 -2.05
CA VAL A 218 -6.08 -0.57 -1.21
C VAL A 218 -5.24 0.31 -0.31
N PHE A 219 -4.76 -0.25 0.79
CA PHE A 219 -3.72 0.34 1.63
C PHE A 219 -2.48 -0.53 1.61
N ILE A 220 -1.32 0.08 1.35
CA ILE A 220 -0.02 -0.57 1.34
C ILE A 220 0.78 -0.05 2.53
N TYR A 221 1.11 -0.93 3.47
CA TYR A 221 1.91 -0.62 4.64
C TYR A 221 3.36 -0.30 4.26
N ASN A 222 3.93 0.70 4.92
CA ASN A 222 5.31 1.14 4.77
C ASN A 222 6.25 0.35 5.69
N VAL A 223 6.29 -0.96 5.49
CA VAL A 223 7.02 -1.93 6.31
C VAL A 223 8.07 -2.65 5.48
N GLN A 224 9.09 -3.18 6.14
CA GLN A 224 10.14 -3.98 5.48
C GLN A 224 10.45 -5.21 6.33
N ASP A 225 10.36 -6.40 5.72
CA ASP A 225 10.65 -7.66 6.39
C ASP A 225 11.99 -7.67 7.11
N GLY A 226 11.96 -8.06 8.39
CA GLY A 226 13.13 -8.11 9.26
C GLY A 226 13.58 -6.75 9.81
N TYR A 227 12.80 -5.69 9.64
CA TYR A 227 13.11 -4.37 10.17
C TYR A 227 11.90 -3.71 10.83
N THR A 228 12.14 -3.10 11.99
CA THR A 228 11.19 -2.21 12.68
C THR A 228 11.56 -0.77 12.42
N ILE A 229 10.59 0.03 11.98
CA ILE A 229 10.74 1.46 11.67
C ILE A 229 10.21 2.29 12.83
N ASN A 230 10.97 3.29 13.24
CA ASN A 230 10.50 4.37 14.08
C ASN A 230 9.92 5.45 13.16
N TYR A 231 8.60 5.46 12.98
CA TYR A 231 7.93 6.39 12.04
C TYR A 231 8.07 7.86 12.46
N GLN A 232 8.28 8.13 13.75
CA GLN A 232 8.54 9.48 14.26
C GLN A 232 9.83 10.10 13.71
N THR A 233 10.85 9.30 13.42
CA THR A 233 12.19 9.78 13.05
C THR A 233 12.73 9.22 11.74
N GLY A 234 12.14 8.12 11.26
CA GLY A 234 12.61 7.29 10.15
C GLY A 234 13.77 6.36 10.48
N GLN A 235 14.29 6.34 11.71
CA GLN A 235 15.30 5.36 12.10
C GLN A 235 14.75 3.93 12.02
N ALA A 236 15.56 2.99 11.56
CA ALA A 236 15.18 1.58 11.53
C ALA A 236 16.15 0.68 12.30
N LYS A 237 15.61 -0.39 12.89
CA LYS A 237 16.36 -1.43 13.58
C LYS A 237 16.03 -2.78 12.95
N LYS A 238 17.03 -3.65 12.87
CA LYS A 238 16.81 -5.03 12.44
C LYS A 238 16.08 -5.75 13.58
N THR A 239 15.05 -6.51 13.26
CA THR A 239 14.27 -7.33 14.20
C THR A 239 15.01 -8.62 14.53
#